data_AF-A0A973XAG3-F1
#
_entry.id   AF-A0A973XAG3-F1
#
_cell.length_a   1.000
_cell.length_b   1.000
_cell.length_c   1.000
_cell.angle_alpha   90.00
_cell.angle_beta   90.00
_cell.angle_gamma   90.00
#
_symmetry.space_group_name_H-M   'P 1'
#
loop_
_entity.id
_entity.type
_entity.pdbx_description
1 polymer ?
#
loop_
_entity_poly.entity_id
_entity_poly.type
_entity_poly.pdbx_seq_one_letter_code
_entity_poly.pdbx_strand_id
1 'polypeptide(L)'
;MNLDHVISLRFADTEHDYGVRDTLLYALSLGMASDPLDGDELPYAYEGLPGRALQVVPTQAVVLGWQPFWHDDPAAAIDWKRIVHGEQHLRLHAPLPAAARVRTQH
;
A
#
# COMPACT_ATOMS: atom_id res chain seq x y z
N MET A 1 -10.06 -21.79 -13.45
CA MET A 1 -9.90 -20.39 -13.89
C MET A 1 -10.35 -20.30 -15.34
N ASN A 2 -11.20 -19.34 -15.65
CA ASN A 2 -11.59 -18.95 -16.99
C ASN A 2 -10.66 -17.83 -17.48
N LEU A 3 -9.62 -18.20 -18.24
CA LEU A 3 -8.56 -17.27 -18.63
C LEU A 3 -9.06 -16.14 -19.53
N ASP A 4 -9.94 -16.45 -20.49
CA ASP A 4 -10.47 -15.47 -21.45
C ASP A 4 -11.25 -14.37 -20.72
N HIS A 5 -12.06 -14.74 -19.73
CA HIS A 5 -12.76 -13.78 -18.87
C HIS A 5 -11.77 -12.90 -18.11
N VAL A 6 -10.78 -13.49 -17.42
CA VAL A 6 -9.82 -12.77 -16.59
C VAL A 6 -9.00 -11.74 -17.40
N ILE A 7 -8.50 -12.10 -18.59
CA ILE A 7 -7.74 -11.18 -19.45
C ILE A 7 -8.63 -10.04 -19.98
N SER A 8 -9.94 -10.28 -20.10
CA SER A 8 -10.90 -9.27 -20.56
C SER A 8 -11.31 -8.25 -19.48
N LEU A 9 -11.02 -8.53 -18.20
CA LEU A 9 -11.40 -7.64 -17.10
C LEU A 9 -10.76 -6.26 -17.25
N ARG A 10 -11.55 -5.23 -16.92
CA ARG A 10 -11.11 -3.84 -16.85
C ARG A 10 -11.56 -3.27 -15.52
N PHE A 11 -10.65 -2.61 -14.83
CA PHE A 11 -10.93 -1.97 -13.55
C PHE A 11 -11.03 -0.46 -13.77
N ALA A 12 -12.02 0.16 -13.13
CA ALA A 12 -12.16 1.60 -13.15
C ALA A 12 -11.02 2.25 -12.34
N ASP A 13 -10.64 3.48 -12.72
CA ASP A 13 -9.77 4.30 -11.88
C ASP A 13 -10.38 4.42 -10.47
N THR A 14 -9.53 4.33 -9.46
CA THR A 14 -9.93 4.51 -8.05
C THR A 14 -9.17 5.66 -7.42
N GLU A 15 -9.78 6.31 -6.43
CA GLU A 15 -9.12 7.31 -5.59
C GLU A 15 -8.97 6.77 -4.16
N HIS A 16 -7.83 7.04 -3.55
CA HIS A 16 -7.53 6.63 -2.18
C HIS A 16 -6.93 7.82 -1.43
N ASP A 17 -7.52 8.16 -0.30
CA ASP A 17 -7.01 9.16 0.63
C ASP A 17 -6.26 8.48 1.77
N TYR A 18 -5.05 8.96 2.07
CA TYR A 18 -4.33 8.55 3.27
C TYR A 18 -3.74 9.77 3.98
N GLY A 19 -3.68 9.70 5.31
CA GLY A 19 -3.16 10.76 6.16
C GLY A 19 -1.91 10.35 6.93
N VAL A 20 -1.43 11.30 7.75
CA VAL A 20 -0.31 11.10 8.68
C VAL A 20 -0.54 9.88 9.57
N ARG A 21 -1.76 9.68 10.06
CA ARG A 21 -2.12 8.53 10.90
C ARG A 21 -1.88 7.19 10.20
N ASP A 22 -2.26 7.08 8.93
CA ASP A 22 -2.12 5.84 8.15
C ASP A 22 -0.65 5.56 7.86
N THR A 23 0.11 6.62 7.58
CA THR A 23 1.57 6.57 7.40
C THR A 23 2.29 6.06 8.65
N LEU A 24 1.94 6.62 9.82
CA LEU A 24 2.48 6.17 11.11
C LEU A 24 2.09 4.70 11.38
N LEU A 25 0.82 4.35 11.18
CA LEU A 25 0.33 3.00 11.41
C LEU A 25 1.04 1.98 10.51
N TYR A 26 1.29 2.34 9.25
CA TYR A 26 2.05 1.50 8.33
C TYR A 26 3.47 1.24 8.85
N ALA A 27 4.21 2.29 9.23
CA ALA A 27 5.55 2.15 9.78
C ALA A 27 5.58 1.28 11.05
N LEU A 28 4.67 1.53 11.99
CA LEU A 28 4.55 0.74 13.22
C LEU A 28 4.20 -0.72 12.95
N SER A 29 3.34 -0.99 11.96
CA SER A 29 2.98 -2.37 11.58
C SER A 29 4.15 -3.19 11.02
N LEU A 30 5.18 -2.51 10.52
CA LEU A 30 6.43 -3.13 10.07
C LEU A 30 7.45 -3.33 11.20
N GLY A 31 7.14 -2.87 12.42
CA GLY A 31 8.00 -2.96 13.59
C GLY A 31 8.90 -1.75 13.83
N MET A 32 8.75 -0.64 13.07
CA MET A 32 9.48 0.60 13.34
C MET A 32 9.16 1.13 14.74
N ALA A 33 10.16 1.75 15.37
CA ALA A 33 10.15 2.25 16.74
C ALA A 33 9.91 1.16 17.81
N SER A 34 10.25 -0.10 17.52
CA SER A 34 10.23 -1.17 18.52
C SER A 34 11.34 -1.02 19.56
N ASP A 35 12.49 -0.44 19.17
CA ASP A 35 13.50 0.04 20.11
C ASP A 35 13.27 1.54 20.40
N PRO A 36 12.82 1.91 21.61
CA PRO A 36 12.56 3.31 21.95
C PRO A 36 13.82 4.17 22.04
N LEU A 37 15.01 3.57 22.01
CA LEU A 37 16.29 4.28 22.03
C LEU A 37 16.90 4.48 20.63
N ASP A 38 16.30 3.91 19.58
CA ASP A 38 16.74 4.12 18.21
C ASP A 38 16.19 5.45 17.65
N GLY A 39 17.04 6.48 17.69
CA GLY A 39 16.72 7.79 17.15
C GLY A 39 16.59 7.85 15.62
N ASP A 40 17.10 6.85 14.90
CA ASP A 40 17.03 6.81 13.44
C ASP A 40 15.63 6.39 12.93
N GLU A 41 14.86 5.68 13.76
CA GLU A 41 13.47 5.26 13.47
C GLU A 41 12.43 6.32 13.86
N LEU A 42 12.77 7.23 14.78
CA LEU A 42 11.88 8.31 15.24
C LEU A 42 11.23 9.13 14.09
N PRO A 43 11.91 9.46 12.99
CA PRO A 43 11.32 10.14 11.84
C PRO A 43 10.19 9.40 11.12
N TYR A 44 10.03 8.09 11.35
CA TYR A 44 8.97 7.27 10.76
C TYR A 44 7.79 7.05 11.74
N ALA A 45 8.00 7.29 13.03
CA ALA A 45 7.03 7.05 14.09
C ALA A 45 6.56 8.32 14.81
N TYR A 46 7.13 9.48 14.49
CA TYR A 46 6.77 10.76 15.10
C TYR A 46 6.77 11.92 14.10
N GLU A 47 5.61 12.54 13.94
CA GLU A 47 5.35 13.65 13.03
C GLU A 47 5.77 15.03 13.58
N GLY A 48 6.07 15.13 14.88
CA GLY A 48 6.33 16.39 15.57
C GLY A 48 7.80 16.81 15.64
N LEU A 49 8.69 16.21 14.86
CA LEU A 49 10.12 16.52 14.89
C LEU A 49 10.41 17.95 14.41
N PRO A 50 11.06 18.81 15.23
CA PRO A 50 11.39 20.18 14.82
C PRO A 50 12.31 20.19 13.60
N GLY A 51 11.89 20.88 12.54
CA GLY A 51 12.69 21.05 11.32
C GLY A 51 12.83 19.78 10.46
N ARG A 52 12.10 18.70 10.75
CA ARG A 52 12.13 17.45 9.99
C ARG A 52 10.73 16.95 9.69
N ALA A 53 10.41 16.75 8.42
CA ALA A 53 9.15 16.15 8.02
C ALA A 53 9.10 14.65 8.38
N LEU A 54 7.90 14.14 8.64
CA LEU A 54 7.65 12.70 8.79
C LEU A 54 8.14 11.95 7.54
N GLN A 55 8.90 10.89 7.74
CA GLN A 55 9.38 10.02 6.68
C GLN A 55 8.39 8.89 6.45
N VAL A 56 8.20 8.54 5.17
CA VAL A 56 7.27 7.48 4.74
C VAL A 56 8.09 6.27 4.35
N VAL A 57 7.72 5.09 4.89
CA VAL A 57 8.36 3.85 4.46
C VAL A 57 7.98 3.61 2.99
N PRO A 58 8.97 3.47 2.06
CA PRO A 58 8.72 3.37 0.62
C PRO A 58 7.67 2.34 0.20
N THR A 59 7.60 1.23 0.93
CA THR A 59 6.66 0.13 0.67
C THR A 59 5.21 0.47 1.02
N GLN A 60 4.91 1.59 1.68
CA GLN A 60 3.52 2.03 1.87
C GLN A 60 2.76 2.14 0.55
N ALA A 61 3.46 2.41 -0.55
CA ALA A 61 2.89 2.41 -1.89
C ALA A 61 2.15 1.11 -2.26
N VAL A 62 2.56 -0.06 -1.73
CA VAL A 62 1.92 -1.34 -2.08
C VAL A 62 0.56 -1.57 -1.42
N VAL A 63 0.20 -0.77 -0.40
CA VAL A 63 -1.13 -0.85 0.25
C VAL A 63 -2.10 0.22 -0.26
N LEU A 64 -1.63 1.15 -1.10
CA LEU A 64 -2.45 2.18 -1.72
C LEU A 64 -3.06 1.66 -3.01
N GLY A 65 -4.25 2.15 -3.35
CA GLY A 65 -4.83 1.87 -4.66
C GLY A 65 -5.20 0.41 -4.91
N TRP A 66 -5.58 -0.32 -3.86
CA TRP A 66 -5.94 -1.72 -3.99
C TRP A 66 -7.13 -1.92 -4.95
N GLN A 67 -6.95 -2.83 -5.91
CA GLN A 67 -8.00 -3.21 -6.86
C GLN A 67 -9.18 -3.89 -6.15
N PRO A 68 -10.41 -3.83 -6.70
CA PRO A 68 -11.51 -4.65 -6.23
C PRO A 68 -11.09 -6.12 -6.14
N PHE A 69 -11.63 -6.86 -5.17
CA PHE A 69 -11.28 -8.28 -4.98
C PHE A 69 -11.90 -9.17 -6.07
N TRP A 70 -11.39 -9.08 -7.30
CA TRP A 70 -11.96 -9.74 -8.48
C TRP A 70 -11.85 -11.26 -8.51
N HIS A 71 -11.03 -11.84 -7.64
CA HIS A 71 -10.85 -13.28 -7.54
C HIS A 71 -12.11 -14.00 -7.07
N ASP A 72 -13.06 -13.29 -6.44
CA ASP A 72 -14.36 -13.85 -6.04
C ASP A 72 -15.43 -13.84 -7.14
N ASP A 73 -15.13 -13.24 -8.30
CA ASP A 73 -16.04 -13.23 -9.44
C ASP A 73 -16.32 -14.67 -9.92
N PRO A 74 -17.58 -15.15 -9.85
CA PRO A 74 -17.93 -16.49 -10.30
C PRO A 74 -17.55 -16.77 -11.76
N ALA A 75 -17.57 -15.76 -12.63
CA ALA A 75 -17.21 -15.89 -14.05
C ALA A 75 -15.71 -16.12 -14.26
N ALA A 76 -14.86 -15.69 -13.32
CA ALA A 76 -13.43 -15.98 -13.33
C ALA A 76 -13.13 -17.46 -13.03
N ALA A 77 -14.06 -18.19 -12.41
CA ALA A 77 -13.92 -19.60 -12.06
C ALA A 77 -12.60 -19.91 -11.31
N ILE A 78 -12.21 -19.02 -10.39
CA ILE A 78 -11.01 -19.14 -9.57
C ILE A 78 -11.40 -19.67 -8.18
N ASP A 79 -10.65 -20.66 -7.69
CA ASP A 79 -10.73 -21.06 -6.28
C ASP A 79 -9.86 -20.10 -5.45
N TRP A 80 -10.41 -18.93 -5.13
CA TRP A 80 -9.65 -17.84 -4.51
C TRP A 80 -9.08 -18.18 -3.14
N LYS A 81 -9.65 -19.18 -2.46
CA LYS A 81 -9.17 -19.67 -1.16
C LYS A 81 -7.85 -20.42 -1.25
N ARG A 82 -7.44 -20.83 -2.46
CA ARG A 82 -6.18 -21.54 -2.72
C ARG A 82 -5.12 -20.65 -3.36
N ILE A 83 -5.38 -19.35 -3.49
CA ILE A 83 -4.41 -18.39 -4.02
C ILE A 83 -3.43 -17.99 -2.92
N VAL A 84 -2.16 -17.84 -3.31
CA VAL A 84 -1.12 -17.18 -2.53
C VAL A 84 -0.59 -15.98 -3.30
N HIS A 85 -0.14 -14.96 -2.57
CA HIS A 85 0.57 -13.85 -3.18
C HIS A 85 2.00 -14.31 -3.52
N GLY A 86 2.27 -14.56 -4.80
CA GLY A 86 3.54 -15.14 -5.25
C GLY A 86 4.69 -14.14 -5.34
N GLU A 87 4.44 -12.99 -5.96
CA GLU A 87 5.46 -11.98 -6.27
C GLU A 87 4.92 -10.56 -6.12
N GLN A 88 5.80 -9.62 -5.77
CA GLN A 88 5.51 -8.19 -5.70
C GLN A 88 6.63 -7.41 -6.39
N HIS A 89 6.25 -6.43 -7.21
CA HIS A 89 7.19 -5.44 -7.76
C HIS A 89 6.76 -4.03 -7.35
N LEU A 90 7.73 -3.17 -7.04
CA LEU A 90 7.52 -1.76 -6.74
C LEU A 90 8.59 -0.93 -7.43
N ARG A 91 8.17 0.12 -8.13
CA ARG A 91 9.04 1.19 -8.63
C ARG A 91 8.52 2.52 -8.13
N LEU A 92 9.39 3.30 -7.49
CA LEU A 92 9.06 4.64 -7.02
C LEU A 92 9.66 5.67 -7.97
N HIS A 93 8.79 6.54 -8.49
CA HIS A 93 9.19 7.66 -9.34
C HIS A 93 9.51 8.92 -8.52
N ALA A 94 8.92 9.04 -7.33
CA ALA A 94 9.18 10.07 -6.35
C ALA A 94 8.92 9.51 -4.94
N PRO A 95 9.47 10.12 -3.88
CA PRO A 95 9.09 9.80 -2.50
C PRO A 95 7.59 10.00 -2.26
N LEU A 96 6.99 9.15 -1.42
CA LEU A 96 5.60 9.34 -1.01
C LEU A 96 5.51 10.49 -0.01
N PRO A 97 4.53 11.41 -0.14
CA PRO A 97 4.21 12.36 0.91
C PRO A 97 3.55 11.64 2.09
N ALA A 98 3.63 12.21 3.30
CA ALA A 98 3.03 11.64 4.51
C ALA A 98 1.48 11.65 4.51
N ALA A 99 0.87 12.45 3.64
CA ALA A 99 -0.56 12.50 3.39
C ALA A 99 -0.82 12.92 1.95
N ALA A 100 -1.73 12.24 1.26
CA ALA A 100 -2.14 12.59 -0.08
C ALA A 100 -3.47 11.90 -0.47
N ARG A 101 -4.07 12.43 -1.53
CA ARG A 101 -5.04 11.72 -2.37
C ARG A 101 -4.31 11.17 -3.58
N VAL A 102 -4.40 9.87 -3.80
CA VAL A 102 -3.81 9.20 -4.97
C VAL A 102 -4.89 8.64 -5.87
N ARG A 103 -4.62 8.63 -7.19
CA ARG A 103 -5.44 7.95 -8.20
C ARG A 103 -4.69 6.72 -8.68
N THR A 104 -5.41 5.61 -8.81
CA THR A 104 -4.89 4.34 -9.36
C THR A 104 -5.47 4.08 -10.73
N GLN A 105 -4.63 3.59 -11.63
CA GLN A 105 -4.99 3.18 -12.99
C GLN A 105 -4.48 1.75 -13.20
N HIS A 106 -5.33 0.87 -13.76
CA HIS A 106 -5.10 -0.57 -13.87
C HIS A 106 -4.99 -1.04 -15.32
#